data_AF-A0A7W3FLP1-F1
#
_entry.id   AF-A0A7W3FLP1-F1
#
_cell.length_a   1.000
_cell.length_b   1.000
_cell.length_c   1.000
_cell.angle_alpha   90.00
_cell.angle_beta   90.00
_cell.angle_gamma   90.00
#
_symmetry.space_group_name_H-M   'P 1'
#
loop_
_entity.id
_entity.type
_entity.pdbx_description
1 polymer ?
#
loop_
_entity_poly.entity_id
_entity_poly.type
_entity_poly.pdbx_seq_one_letter_code
_entity_poly.pdbx_strand_id
1 'polypeptide(L)'
;MNRKLFHHLIGGVAMSCIWTALTLYVYAGEPPSQTQLLSATASVDEQELETLVTRVLQDVIDRRGLASGQTAVQISTSLSVHDGRMRIELGPDAITSSAEASEDQCHALTMEAYVLLRDFISVPDIQCTYGGKDINFYHPDPALTSPSGGIARPHGEDPPRIVMISAGHGYFFNRISQNWETRRPVMNGMQEDFTTPFYAWTAAQNVIDRLHFPVVMARSDRMDAHIESGHPWWKMSARTWLQSQFPDNSVIWDSLPNENDPDGEEDDDIRARPLFANHVGAAYSLHIHTNGAANESARGTVGIYQSGRPEDAEYAQRMLCSMEEIIQSIPRYSDWRVDTVPRPGNYGELRLTLPDRRAALIEVGFHSNANDAAALQSADFRIAASAGMAKGIRLYSEGKRCEKFKIDDMPDVSSPVNMPFTYSIGYSGNPTFPVTIYAQWVKCPSGWICQDHQIKLDSPQDSPIIRPYICRSKPWQSGVFRWKRWLVDADGVKTEPLEHTLECTATSARRKRANQGLLPAAIPAKR
;
A
#
# COMPACT_ATOMS: atom_id res chain seq x y z
N MET A 1 -20.03 14.11 -39.64
CA MET A 1 -19.28 14.02 -40.91
C MET A 1 -17.94 14.73 -40.73
N ASN A 2 -16.87 14.07 -41.19
CA ASN A 2 -15.47 14.51 -41.28
C ASN A 2 -14.64 14.65 -39.99
N ARG A 3 -14.13 13.49 -39.53
CA ARG A 3 -12.76 13.36 -38.99
C ARG A 3 -11.82 12.99 -40.14
N LYS A 4 -10.87 13.87 -40.42
CA LYS A 4 -9.60 13.71 -41.15
C LYS A 4 -8.65 14.60 -40.33
N LEU A 5 -7.41 14.31 -40.02
CA LEU A 5 -6.38 13.43 -40.57
C LEU A 5 -5.28 13.49 -39.50
N PHE A 6 -4.68 12.38 -39.06
CA PHE A 6 -3.28 12.31 -38.62
C PHE A 6 -2.98 10.83 -38.36
N HIS A 7 -2.54 10.15 -39.41
CA HIS A 7 -1.89 8.85 -39.38
C HIS A 7 -0.68 8.95 -40.31
N HIS A 8 0.44 8.36 -39.84
CA HIS A 8 1.79 8.27 -40.41
C HIS A 8 2.69 9.47 -40.02
N LEU A 9 3.74 9.26 -39.23
CA LEU A 9 4.91 8.40 -39.50
C LEU A 9 5.55 7.85 -38.20
N ILE A 10 6.33 6.77 -38.34
CA ILE A 10 7.18 6.04 -37.36
C ILE A 10 6.49 4.88 -36.62
N GLY A 11 6.98 3.64 -36.84
CA GLY A 11 6.71 2.47 -35.97
C GLY A 11 5.93 1.27 -36.56
N GLY A 12 6.00 1.02 -37.88
CA GLY A 12 5.18 -0.01 -38.55
C GLY A 12 5.62 -1.49 -38.43
N VAL A 13 6.59 -1.84 -37.58
CA VAL A 13 7.10 -3.23 -37.49
C VAL A 13 6.83 -3.90 -36.13
N ALA A 14 6.86 -3.16 -35.02
CA ALA A 14 6.57 -3.73 -33.69
C ALA A 14 5.09 -4.11 -33.48
N MET A 15 4.15 -3.42 -34.13
CA MET A 15 2.71 -3.64 -33.92
C MET A 15 2.14 -4.88 -34.63
N SER A 16 2.87 -5.44 -35.61
CA SER A 16 2.38 -6.58 -36.42
C SER A 16 2.52 -7.94 -35.70
N CYS A 17 3.53 -8.11 -34.84
CA CYS A 17 3.75 -9.35 -34.09
C CYS A 17 2.80 -9.50 -32.89
N ILE A 18 2.35 -8.38 -32.30
CA ILE A 18 1.43 -8.41 -31.15
C ILE A 18 0.00 -8.76 -31.60
N TRP A 19 -0.42 -8.31 -32.78
CA TRP A 19 -1.74 -8.65 -33.33
C TRP A 19 -1.85 -10.12 -33.77
N THR A 20 -0.77 -10.72 -34.27
CA THR A 20 -0.77 -12.14 -34.65
C THR A 20 -0.88 -13.08 -33.45
N ALA A 21 -0.31 -12.71 -32.29
CA ALA A 21 -0.48 -13.47 -31.06
C ALA A 21 -1.93 -13.39 -30.51
N LEU A 22 -2.57 -12.22 -30.55
CA LEU A 22 -3.97 -12.07 -30.11
C LEU A 22 -4.99 -12.77 -31.02
N THR A 23 -4.69 -12.96 -32.30
CA THR A 23 -5.63 -13.64 -33.22
C THR A 23 -5.70 -15.16 -32.95
N LEU A 24 -4.66 -15.74 -32.33
CA LEU A 24 -4.64 -17.15 -31.89
C LEU A 24 -5.40 -17.38 -30.57
N TYR A 25 -5.61 -16.35 -29.75
CA TYR A 25 -6.36 -16.45 -28.47
C TYR A 25 -7.85 -16.70 -28.67
N VAL A 26 -8.44 -16.27 -29.79
CA VAL A 26 -9.88 -16.39 -30.03
C VAL A 26 -10.31 -17.84 -30.35
N TYR A 27 -9.37 -18.75 -30.66
CA TYR A 27 -9.69 -20.11 -31.11
C TYR A 27 -9.36 -21.25 -30.14
N ALA A 28 -8.56 -21.05 -29.08
CA ALA A 28 -7.98 -22.18 -28.32
C ALA A 28 -8.43 -22.35 -26.85
N GLY A 29 -9.19 -21.42 -26.26
CA GLY A 29 -9.98 -21.68 -25.04
C GLY A 29 -9.25 -22.01 -23.72
N GLU A 30 -7.92 -21.97 -23.63
CA GLU A 30 -7.18 -22.12 -22.37
C GLU A 30 -6.15 -20.99 -22.15
N PRO A 31 -5.97 -20.48 -20.92
CA PRO A 31 -4.95 -19.48 -20.62
C PRO A 31 -3.54 -20.10 -20.73
N PRO A 32 -2.55 -19.40 -21.31
CA PRO A 32 -1.23 -19.97 -21.46
C PRO A 32 -0.54 -20.14 -20.11
N SER A 33 0.27 -21.20 -20.03
CA SER A 33 1.14 -21.46 -18.89
C SER A 33 2.23 -20.38 -18.76
N GLN A 34 2.74 -20.18 -17.54
CA GLN A 34 3.79 -19.20 -17.21
C GLN A 34 5.04 -19.33 -18.11
N THR A 35 5.33 -20.54 -18.58
CA THR A 35 6.45 -20.85 -19.49
C THR A 35 6.21 -20.37 -20.93
N GLN A 36 4.95 -20.24 -21.36
CA GLN A 36 4.58 -19.67 -22.68
C GLN A 36 4.57 -18.13 -22.67
N LEU A 37 4.31 -17.50 -21.52
CA LEU A 37 4.50 -16.05 -21.34
C LEU A 37 5.99 -15.66 -21.35
N LEU A 38 6.85 -16.49 -20.76
CA LEU A 38 8.31 -16.30 -20.75
C LEU A 38 8.99 -16.59 -22.10
N SER A 39 8.31 -17.22 -23.05
CA SER A 39 8.81 -17.42 -24.42
C SER A 39 8.24 -16.43 -25.43
N ALA A 40 7.25 -15.62 -25.03
CA ALA A 40 6.77 -14.45 -25.78
C ALA A 40 7.62 -13.18 -25.54
N THR A 41 8.53 -13.20 -24.56
CA THR A 41 9.55 -12.13 -24.33
C THR A 41 10.73 -12.24 -25.29
N ALA A 42 10.50 -12.67 -26.53
CA ALA A 42 11.48 -12.63 -27.60
C ALA A 42 11.71 -11.16 -28.01
N SER A 43 12.86 -10.64 -27.57
CA SER A 43 13.49 -9.33 -27.82
C SER A 43 12.64 -8.09 -27.56
N VAL A 44 12.54 -7.69 -26.28
CA VAL A 44 12.44 -6.25 -25.99
C VAL A 44 13.73 -5.62 -26.52
N ASP A 45 13.61 -4.73 -27.50
CA ASP A 45 14.75 -3.96 -27.99
C ASP A 45 15.05 -2.84 -26.97
N GLU A 46 16.03 -3.08 -26.11
CA GLU A 46 16.44 -2.12 -25.08
C GLU A 46 16.83 -0.77 -25.70
N GLN A 47 17.46 -0.77 -26.89
CA GLN A 47 17.87 0.48 -27.56
C GLN A 47 16.67 1.26 -28.09
N GLU A 48 15.64 0.58 -28.60
CA GLU A 48 14.39 1.24 -29.02
C GLU A 48 13.68 1.86 -27.81
N LEU A 49 13.61 1.15 -26.68
CA LEU A 49 13.04 1.68 -25.44
C LEU A 49 13.85 2.85 -24.88
N GLU A 50 15.18 2.76 -24.84
CA GLU A 50 16.06 3.85 -24.43
C GLU A 50 15.84 5.09 -25.30
N THR A 51 15.75 4.92 -26.63
CA THR A 51 15.50 6.02 -27.57
C THR A 51 14.14 6.68 -27.31
N LEU A 52 13.10 5.88 -27.06
CA LEU A 52 11.76 6.37 -26.75
C LEU A 52 11.75 7.13 -25.42
N VAL A 53 12.28 6.51 -24.36
CA VAL A 53 12.29 7.10 -23.00
C VAL A 53 13.13 8.38 -23.00
N THR A 54 14.34 8.36 -23.57
CA THR A 54 15.19 9.56 -23.71
C THR A 54 14.41 10.72 -24.34
N ARG A 55 13.69 10.48 -25.44
CA ARG A 55 12.91 11.52 -26.13
C ARG A 55 11.78 12.06 -25.25
N VAL A 56 11.03 11.19 -24.61
CA VAL A 56 9.91 11.58 -23.74
C VAL A 56 10.42 12.40 -22.54
N LEU A 57 11.49 11.94 -21.89
CA LEU A 57 12.07 12.62 -20.74
C LEU A 57 12.68 13.98 -21.12
N GLN A 58 13.30 14.09 -22.30
CA GLN A 58 13.78 15.39 -22.80
C GLN A 58 12.63 16.37 -23.00
N ASP A 59 11.52 15.94 -23.60
CA ASP A 59 10.33 16.79 -23.79
C ASP A 59 9.70 17.23 -22.43
N VAL A 60 9.80 16.40 -21.39
CA VAL A 60 9.38 16.79 -20.03
C VAL A 60 10.23 17.95 -19.50
N ILE A 61 11.56 17.88 -19.63
CA ILE A 61 12.45 18.97 -19.23
C ILE A 61 12.23 20.22 -20.08
N ASP A 62 12.15 20.07 -21.40
CA ASP A 62 11.98 21.19 -22.32
C ASP A 62 10.70 22.00 -22.00
N ARG A 63 9.64 21.34 -21.53
CA ARG A 63 8.39 21.99 -21.10
C ARG A 63 8.47 22.60 -19.70
N ARG A 64 9.13 21.94 -18.76
CA ARG A 64 9.30 22.45 -17.38
C ARG A 64 10.26 23.64 -17.33
N GLY A 65 11.21 23.70 -18.24
CA GLY A 65 12.30 24.67 -18.21
C GLY A 65 13.44 24.24 -17.29
N LEU A 66 14.51 25.02 -17.32
CA LEU A 66 15.68 24.81 -16.47
C LEU A 66 15.35 25.19 -15.02
N ALA A 67 15.70 24.31 -14.08
CA ALA A 67 15.66 24.62 -12.66
C ALA A 67 16.80 25.58 -12.29
N SER A 68 16.68 26.23 -11.12
CA SER A 68 17.71 27.13 -10.60
C SER A 68 19.08 26.43 -10.56
N GLY A 69 20.13 27.13 -10.99
CA GLY A 69 21.49 26.62 -11.09
C GLY A 69 21.84 25.92 -12.43
N GLN A 70 20.85 25.44 -13.18
CA GLN A 70 21.10 24.72 -14.44
C GLN A 70 21.42 25.68 -15.60
N THR A 71 22.39 25.29 -16.45
CA THR A 71 22.72 26.04 -17.68
C THR A 71 22.28 25.29 -18.94
N ALA A 72 22.23 23.96 -18.88
CA ALA A 72 21.70 23.09 -19.92
C ALA A 72 21.34 21.71 -19.33
N VAL A 73 20.39 21.02 -19.95
CA VAL A 73 20.07 19.62 -19.62
C VAL A 73 20.03 18.82 -20.90
N GLN A 74 20.75 17.70 -20.94
CA GLN A 74 20.76 16.76 -22.05
C GLN A 74 20.57 15.36 -21.50
N ILE A 75 19.41 14.76 -21.78
CA ILE A 75 19.06 13.45 -21.25
C ILE A 75 19.64 12.34 -22.15
N SER A 76 20.22 11.34 -21.51
CA SER A 76 20.44 10.02 -22.11
C SER A 76 20.03 8.94 -21.12
N THR A 77 19.48 7.83 -21.62
CA THR A 77 19.05 6.71 -20.78
C THR A 77 19.81 5.44 -21.11
N SER A 78 20.12 4.65 -20.09
CA SER A 78 20.58 3.27 -20.25
C SER A 78 19.67 2.32 -19.49
N LEU A 79 19.20 1.26 -20.13
CA LEU A 79 18.27 0.26 -19.62
C LEU A 79 18.96 -1.11 -19.56
N SER A 80 18.78 -1.81 -18.45
CA SER A 80 19.07 -3.23 -18.30
C SER A 80 17.81 -3.91 -17.81
N VAL A 81 17.08 -4.57 -18.72
CA VAL A 81 15.83 -5.29 -18.40
C VAL A 81 16.14 -6.48 -17.50
N HIS A 82 17.26 -7.16 -17.75
CA HIS A 82 17.71 -8.29 -16.92
C HIS A 82 17.91 -7.88 -15.46
N ASP A 83 18.53 -6.73 -15.22
CA ASP A 83 18.79 -6.26 -13.85
C ASP A 83 17.62 -5.46 -13.26
N GLY A 84 16.59 -5.16 -14.05
CA GLY A 84 15.49 -4.30 -13.65
C GLY A 84 15.93 -2.86 -13.35
N ARG A 85 16.94 -2.36 -14.07
CA ARG A 85 17.56 -1.05 -13.82
C ARG A 85 17.49 -0.12 -15.01
N MET A 86 17.22 1.15 -14.74
CA MET A 86 17.39 2.23 -15.70
C MET A 86 18.16 3.38 -15.05
N ARG A 87 19.10 3.95 -15.81
CA ARG A 87 19.80 5.18 -15.44
C ARG A 87 19.40 6.29 -16.40
N ILE A 88 19.06 7.44 -15.84
CA ILE A 88 18.76 8.69 -16.54
C ILE A 88 19.94 9.61 -16.28
N GLU A 89 20.77 9.86 -17.29
CA GLU A 89 21.92 10.76 -17.20
C GLU A 89 21.53 12.14 -17.73
N LEU A 90 21.68 13.18 -16.90
CA LEU A 90 21.30 14.56 -17.23
C LEU A 90 22.49 15.42 -17.67
N GLY A 91 23.72 14.97 -17.42
CA GLY A 91 24.95 15.70 -17.70
C GLY A 91 25.39 16.64 -16.55
N PRO A 92 26.63 17.18 -16.62
CA PRO A 92 27.20 18.02 -15.56
C PRO A 92 26.60 19.43 -15.50
N ASP A 93 26.03 19.94 -16.60
CA ASP A 93 25.41 21.27 -16.66
C ASP A 93 23.99 21.31 -16.09
N ALA A 94 23.47 20.14 -15.72
CA ALA A 94 22.14 19.93 -15.14
C ALA A 94 22.14 19.95 -13.60
N ILE A 95 23.24 20.30 -12.95
CA ILE A 95 23.28 20.38 -11.48
C ILE A 95 22.45 21.59 -11.02
N THR A 96 21.48 21.37 -10.14
CA THR A 96 20.63 22.42 -9.58
C THR A 96 21.30 23.14 -8.40
N SER A 97 20.71 24.25 -7.94
CA SER A 97 21.19 25.02 -6.80
C SER A 97 21.16 24.28 -5.47
N SER A 98 20.20 23.37 -5.25
CA SER A 98 20.07 22.54 -4.04
C SER A 98 19.86 21.06 -4.37
N ALA A 99 20.03 20.18 -3.39
CA ALA A 99 19.76 18.75 -3.54
C ALA A 99 18.27 18.51 -3.77
N GLU A 100 17.42 19.21 -3.02
CA GLU A 100 15.96 19.10 -3.03
C GLU A 100 15.36 19.50 -4.39
N ALA A 101 15.90 20.53 -5.06
CA ALA A 101 15.52 20.88 -6.43
C ALA A 101 15.88 19.79 -7.45
N SER A 102 17.04 19.15 -7.29
CA SER A 102 17.44 17.99 -8.11
C SER A 102 16.60 16.76 -7.81
N GLU A 103 16.14 16.58 -6.57
CA GLU A 103 15.24 15.51 -6.17
C GLU A 103 13.87 15.67 -6.84
N ASP A 104 13.27 16.87 -6.86
CA ASP A 104 11.98 17.11 -7.55
C ASP A 104 12.09 16.87 -9.06
N GLN A 105 13.16 17.37 -9.70
CA GLN A 105 13.38 17.13 -11.12
C GLN A 105 13.59 15.63 -11.41
N CYS A 106 14.42 14.95 -10.63
CA CYS A 106 14.64 13.52 -10.80
C CYS A 106 13.37 12.70 -10.53
N HIS A 107 12.58 13.06 -9.52
CA HIS A 107 11.29 12.44 -9.25
C HIS A 107 10.38 12.51 -10.49
N ALA A 108 10.25 13.70 -11.08
CA ALA A 108 9.44 13.88 -12.28
C ALA A 108 9.89 12.96 -13.43
N LEU A 109 11.20 12.88 -13.69
CA LEU A 109 11.73 12.04 -14.77
C LEU A 109 11.58 10.53 -14.49
N THR A 110 11.90 10.11 -13.27
CA THR A 110 11.80 8.69 -12.88
C THR A 110 10.36 8.21 -12.89
N MET A 111 9.40 9.05 -12.48
CA MET A 111 7.98 8.72 -12.54
C MET A 111 7.46 8.66 -13.97
N GLU A 112 7.87 9.56 -14.86
CA GLU A 112 7.52 9.50 -16.28
C GLU A 112 8.07 8.24 -16.95
N ALA A 113 9.34 7.91 -16.70
CA ALA A 113 9.95 6.68 -17.20
C ALA A 113 9.22 5.44 -16.66
N TYR A 114 8.88 5.42 -15.37
CA TYR A 114 8.12 4.34 -14.76
C TYR A 114 6.76 4.17 -15.44
N VAL A 115 5.96 5.24 -15.55
CA VAL A 115 4.61 5.18 -16.13
C VAL A 115 4.66 4.70 -17.57
N LEU A 116 5.67 5.12 -18.33
CA LEU A 116 5.87 4.70 -19.71
C LEU A 116 6.20 3.21 -19.84
N LEU A 117 7.00 2.66 -18.92
CA LEU A 117 7.55 1.31 -19.02
C LEU A 117 6.73 0.23 -18.32
N ARG A 118 6.00 0.58 -17.27
CA ARG A 118 5.38 -0.37 -16.30
C ARG A 118 4.33 -1.32 -16.86
N ASP A 119 3.86 -1.10 -18.09
CA ASP A 119 2.91 -1.98 -18.78
C ASP A 119 3.61 -2.94 -19.77
N PHE A 120 4.91 -2.75 -20.01
CA PHE A 120 5.72 -3.54 -20.93
C PHE A 120 6.81 -4.33 -20.23
N ILE A 121 7.51 -3.70 -19.27
CA ILE A 121 8.64 -4.28 -18.55
C ILE A 121 8.64 -3.84 -17.07
N SER A 122 9.28 -4.64 -16.23
CA SER A 122 9.48 -4.31 -14.82
C SER A 122 10.87 -3.70 -14.62
N VAL A 123 10.91 -2.39 -14.35
CA VAL A 123 12.14 -1.65 -14.02
C VAL A 123 11.94 -0.99 -12.64
N PRO A 124 12.16 -1.72 -11.54
CA PRO A 124 11.96 -1.20 -10.19
C PRO A 124 12.97 -0.10 -9.81
N ASP A 125 14.18 -0.14 -10.35
CA ASP A 125 15.26 0.77 -9.99
C ASP A 125 15.55 1.76 -11.14
N ILE A 126 15.03 2.99 -11.01
CA ILE A 126 15.23 4.07 -11.98
C ILE A 126 15.92 5.22 -11.24
N GLN A 127 17.13 5.59 -11.65
CA GLN A 127 17.95 6.58 -10.95
C GLN A 127 18.45 7.66 -11.90
N CYS A 128 18.56 8.89 -11.39
CA CYS A 128 19.20 9.98 -12.11
C CYS A 128 20.67 10.11 -11.72
N THR A 129 21.52 10.46 -12.70
CA THR A 129 22.91 10.87 -12.48
C THR A 129 23.21 12.17 -13.21
N TYR A 130 24.13 12.94 -12.63
CA TYR A 130 24.56 14.26 -13.09
C TYR A 130 26.07 14.20 -13.35
N GLY A 131 26.48 14.17 -14.62
CA GLY A 131 27.88 13.97 -15.00
C GLY A 131 28.44 12.62 -14.52
N GLY A 132 27.60 11.59 -14.44
CA GLY A 132 27.97 10.27 -13.90
C GLY A 132 28.10 10.19 -12.38
N LYS A 133 27.65 11.20 -11.63
CA LYS A 133 27.62 11.21 -10.15
C LYS A 133 26.17 11.29 -9.64
N ASP A 134 25.94 10.80 -8.43
CA ASP A 134 24.68 11.06 -7.73
C ASP A 134 24.64 12.50 -7.20
N ILE A 135 23.46 13.00 -6.86
CA ILE A 135 23.33 14.41 -6.45
C ILE A 135 24.06 14.73 -5.14
N ASN A 136 24.20 13.79 -4.21
CA ASN A 136 24.86 14.03 -2.92
C ASN A 136 26.37 14.28 -3.11
N PHE A 137 26.95 13.88 -4.25
CA PHE A 137 28.33 14.24 -4.59
C PHE A 137 28.49 15.76 -4.72
N TYR A 138 27.48 16.46 -5.25
CA TYR A 138 27.49 17.91 -5.44
C TYR A 138 26.93 18.67 -4.24
N HIS A 139 25.92 18.09 -3.58
CA HIS A 139 25.24 18.63 -2.42
C HIS A 139 25.32 17.66 -1.24
N PRO A 140 26.47 17.53 -0.58
CA PRO A 140 26.64 16.58 0.52
C PRO A 140 25.86 17.02 1.75
N ASP A 141 25.13 16.09 2.37
CA ASP A 141 24.52 16.37 3.67
C ASP A 141 25.57 16.50 4.78
N PRO A 142 25.27 17.28 5.82
CA PRO A 142 25.95 17.17 7.09
C PRO A 142 25.86 15.74 7.64
N ALA A 143 26.91 15.30 8.33
CA ALA A 143 26.90 14.00 8.99
C ALA A 143 25.73 13.94 10.01
N LEU A 144 24.89 12.91 9.89
CA LEU A 144 23.82 12.66 10.85
C LEU A 144 24.44 12.42 12.23
N THR A 145 24.15 13.29 13.18
CA THR A 145 24.52 13.09 14.57
C THR A 145 23.36 12.41 15.29
N SER A 146 23.61 11.25 15.89
CA SER A 146 22.65 10.66 16.82
C SER A 146 22.46 11.63 17.98
N PRO A 147 21.22 12.02 18.34
CA PRO A 147 21.00 12.94 19.45
C PRO A 147 21.65 12.39 20.72
N SER A 148 22.60 13.13 21.28
CA SER A 148 23.16 12.92 22.62
C SER A 148 22.14 13.36 23.68
N GLY A 149 21.03 12.64 23.74
CA GLY A 149 19.91 12.99 24.62
C GLY A 149 18.87 11.88 24.77
N GLY A 150 19.21 10.64 24.43
CA GLY A 150 18.35 9.50 24.74
C GLY A 150 18.08 9.48 26.24
N ILE A 151 16.81 9.65 26.64
CA ILE A 151 16.38 9.46 28.02
C ILE A 151 16.86 8.06 28.43
N ALA A 152 17.83 7.99 29.34
CA ALA A 152 18.27 6.72 29.91
C ALA A 152 17.06 6.10 30.63
N ARG A 153 16.53 5.01 30.08
CA ARG A 153 15.35 4.32 30.61
C ARG A 153 15.75 3.06 31.37
N PRO A 154 14.96 2.67 32.39
CA PRO A 154 15.23 1.47 33.18
C PRO A 154 15.26 0.21 32.29
N HIS A 155 16.22 -0.67 32.56
CA HIS A 155 16.32 -1.98 31.93
C HIS A 155 15.10 -2.85 32.27
N GLY A 156 14.42 -3.42 31.25
CA GLY A 156 13.45 -4.50 31.46
C GLY A 156 12.30 -4.61 30.46
N GLU A 157 12.02 -3.57 29.67
CA GLU A 157 10.97 -3.57 28.64
C GLU A 157 11.55 -3.09 27.29
N ASP A 158 11.15 -3.72 26.18
CA ASP A 158 11.44 -3.19 24.85
C ASP A 158 10.86 -1.77 24.78
N PRO A 159 11.64 -0.76 24.35
CA PRO A 159 11.15 0.61 24.29
C PRO A 159 9.90 0.69 23.38
N PRO A 160 8.91 1.52 23.74
CA PRO A 160 7.73 1.69 22.89
C PRO A 160 8.17 2.21 21.52
N ARG A 161 7.69 1.55 20.47
CA ARG A 161 8.00 1.91 19.08
C ARG A 161 7.20 3.16 18.71
N ILE A 162 7.85 4.32 18.81
CA ILE A 162 7.25 5.59 18.37
C ILE A 162 7.20 5.58 16.83
N VAL A 163 6.05 5.95 16.28
CA VAL A 163 5.86 6.16 14.83
C VAL A 163 5.74 7.65 14.56
N MET A 164 6.63 8.20 13.73
CA MET A 164 6.46 9.55 13.18
C MET A 164 5.64 9.46 11.90
N ILE A 165 4.56 10.23 11.79
CA ILE A 165 3.78 10.32 10.55
C ILE A 165 3.81 11.77 10.07
N SER A 166 4.16 11.95 8.79
CA SER A 166 4.21 13.25 8.14
C SER A 166 3.28 13.29 6.94
N ALA A 167 2.50 14.36 6.86
CA ALA A 167 1.83 14.75 5.63
C ALA A 167 2.76 15.60 4.76
N GLY A 168 2.68 15.41 3.45
CA GLY A 168 3.40 16.19 2.46
C GLY A 168 3.06 17.67 2.50
N HIS A 169 4.08 18.51 2.48
CA HIS A 169 4.04 19.94 2.15
C HIS A 169 3.26 20.79 3.16
N GLY A 170 2.66 21.90 2.71
CA GLY A 170 2.01 22.92 3.53
C GLY A 170 2.44 24.31 3.12
N TYR A 171 1.86 25.33 3.74
CA TYR A 171 2.32 26.70 3.55
C TYR A 171 3.74 26.88 4.11
N PHE A 172 4.66 27.34 3.27
CA PHE A 172 5.99 27.82 3.63
C PHE A 172 6.14 29.29 3.25
N PHE A 173 7.09 30.00 3.86
CA PHE A 173 7.33 31.40 3.55
C PHE A 173 8.42 31.52 2.47
N ASN A 174 8.04 32.01 1.31
CA ASN A 174 8.97 32.31 0.22
C ASN A 174 9.58 33.69 0.45
N ARG A 175 10.90 33.74 0.66
CA ARG A 175 11.63 34.98 1.00
C ARG A 175 11.79 35.91 -0.19
N ILE A 176 11.70 35.43 -1.43
CA ILE A 176 11.79 36.30 -2.61
C ILE A 176 10.45 36.96 -2.89
N SER A 177 9.37 36.19 -2.93
CA SER A 177 8.03 36.74 -3.15
C SER A 177 7.46 37.44 -1.92
N GLN A 178 8.07 37.23 -0.74
CA GLN A 178 7.62 37.73 0.56
C GLN A 178 6.18 37.27 0.88
N ASN A 179 5.87 36.03 0.52
CA ASN A 179 4.52 35.48 0.61
C ASN A 179 4.51 34.04 1.13
N TRP A 180 3.38 33.64 1.70
CA TRP A 180 3.11 32.25 2.08
C TRP A 180 2.57 31.48 0.88
N GLU A 181 3.28 30.43 0.49
CA GLU A 181 3.03 29.69 -0.73
C GLU A 181 2.83 28.21 -0.44
N THR A 182 2.03 27.54 -1.27
CA THR A 182 1.92 26.08 -1.29
C THR A 182 2.93 25.51 -2.27
N ARG A 183 3.43 24.32 -2.00
CA ARG A 183 4.47 23.71 -2.85
C ARG A 183 3.92 23.18 -4.17
N ARG A 184 2.72 22.59 -4.13
CA ARG A 184 2.11 22.03 -5.35
C ARG A 184 1.05 22.98 -5.90
N PRO A 185 0.75 22.94 -7.20
CA PRO A 185 -0.40 23.65 -7.74
C PRO A 185 -1.71 22.88 -7.47
N VAL A 186 -2.84 23.58 -7.55
CA VAL A 186 -4.16 22.94 -7.58
C VAL A 186 -4.29 22.15 -8.89
N MET A 187 -4.60 20.86 -8.80
CA MET A 187 -4.87 19.99 -9.94
C MET A 187 -6.14 19.18 -9.71
N ASN A 188 -7.00 19.09 -10.73
CA ASN A 188 -8.25 18.31 -10.67
C ASN A 188 -9.11 18.60 -9.42
N GLY A 189 -9.13 19.86 -8.97
CA GLY A 189 -9.87 20.30 -7.77
C GLY A 189 -9.23 19.93 -6.44
N MET A 190 -8.02 19.38 -6.43
CA MET A 190 -7.28 19.00 -5.24
C MET A 190 -6.01 19.84 -5.07
N GLN A 191 -5.68 20.13 -3.81
CA GLN A 191 -4.39 20.63 -3.38
C GLN A 191 -3.71 19.56 -2.50
N GLU A 192 -2.55 19.05 -2.90
CA GLU A 192 -1.83 18.01 -2.14
C GLU A 192 -1.57 18.44 -0.69
N ASP A 193 -1.04 19.66 -0.52
CA ASP A 193 -0.65 20.27 0.76
C ASP A 193 -1.74 20.22 1.83
N PHE A 194 -3.02 20.19 1.40
CA PHE A 194 -4.20 20.19 2.25
C PHE A 194 -4.98 18.86 2.20
N THR A 195 -4.59 17.92 1.34
CA THR A 195 -5.21 16.60 1.22
C THR A 195 -4.48 15.56 2.07
N THR A 196 -3.15 15.56 2.01
CA THR A 196 -2.31 14.60 2.76
C THR A 196 -2.45 14.68 4.28
N PRO A 197 -2.75 15.83 4.94
CA PRO A 197 -2.99 15.86 6.39
C PRO A 197 -4.10 14.92 6.84
N PHE A 198 -5.19 14.81 6.06
CA PHE A 198 -6.30 13.93 6.42
C PHE A 198 -5.89 12.45 6.39
N TYR A 199 -5.02 12.05 5.45
CA TYR A 199 -4.47 10.70 5.41
C TYR A 199 -3.55 10.45 6.60
N ALA A 200 -2.68 11.41 6.91
CA ALA A 200 -1.76 11.31 8.04
C ALA A 200 -2.50 11.17 9.37
N TRP A 201 -3.56 11.96 9.61
CA TRP A 201 -4.38 11.83 10.82
C TRP A 201 -5.13 10.49 10.88
N THR A 202 -5.68 10.04 9.74
CA THR A 202 -6.40 8.76 9.69
C THR A 202 -5.44 7.59 9.92
N ALA A 203 -4.22 7.65 9.37
CA ALA A 203 -3.17 6.64 9.60
C ALA A 203 -2.70 6.66 11.07
N ALA A 204 -2.48 7.85 11.65
CA ALA A 204 -2.12 8.01 13.05
C ALA A 204 -3.16 7.38 13.98
N GLN A 205 -4.45 7.65 13.75
CA GLN A 205 -5.53 7.08 14.54
C GLN A 205 -5.55 5.54 14.44
N ASN A 206 -5.37 4.99 13.24
CA ASN A 206 -5.29 3.53 13.07
C ASN A 206 -4.07 2.92 13.79
N VAL A 207 -2.92 3.59 13.78
CA VAL A 207 -1.73 3.14 14.52
C VAL A 207 -1.99 3.17 16.04
N ILE A 208 -2.60 4.23 16.56
CA ILE A 208 -2.93 4.35 17.99
C ILE A 208 -3.96 3.29 18.40
N ASP A 209 -5.08 3.20 17.69
CA ASP A 209 -6.21 2.37 18.10
C ASP A 209 -5.97 0.87 17.90
N ARG A 210 -5.17 0.50 16.89
CA ARG A 210 -5.03 -0.89 16.47
C ARG A 210 -3.67 -1.50 16.80
N LEU A 211 -2.61 -0.70 16.86
CA LEU A 211 -1.26 -1.18 17.19
C LEU A 211 -0.86 -0.74 18.60
N HIS A 212 -1.54 0.25 19.20
CA HIS A 212 -1.20 0.84 20.49
C HIS A 212 0.22 1.40 20.54
N PHE A 213 0.75 1.82 19.38
CA PHE A 213 2.03 2.50 19.28
C PHE A 213 1.83 4.00 19.50
N PRO A 214 2.72 4.68 20.24
CA PRO A 214 2.72 6.14 20.29
C PRO A 214 2.98 6.74 18.91
N VAL A 215 2.23 7.77 18.56
CA VAL A 215 2.39 8.51 17.30
C VAL A 215 2.79 9.95 17.59
N VAL A 216 3.70 10.48 16.78
CA VAL A 216 4.04 11.91 16.73
C VAL A 216 3.87 12.41 15.29
N MET A 217 3.38 13.63 15.13
CA MET A 217 3.08 14.21 13.83
C MET A 217 4.06 15.35 13.53
N ALA A 218 4.62 15.36 12.32
CA ALA A 218 5.48 16.46 11.85
C ALA A 218 4.68 17.72 11.47
N ARG A 219 3.36 17.61 11.29
CA ARG A 219 2.43 18.74 11.04
C ARG A 219 1.32 18.76 12.07
N SER A 220 0.78 19.95 12.33
CA SER A 220 -0.31 20.17 13.28
C SER A 220 -1.68 19.77 12.71
N ASP A 221 -2.66 19.52 13.58
CA ASP A 221 -4.09 19.43 13.27
C ASP A 221 -4.89 20.64 13.79
N ARG A 222 -4.17 21.63 14.34
CA ARG A 222 -4.76 22.82 14.96
C ARG A 222 -5.50 23.69 13.96
N MET A 223 -6.71 24.07 14.34
CA MET A 223 -7.63 24.89 13.55
C MET A 223 -7.42 26.40 13.72
N ASP A 224 -6.75 26.81 14.80
CA ASP A 224 -6.44 28.22 15.04
C ASP A 224 -5.32 28.71 14.10
N ALA A 225 -5.27 30.02 13.90
CA ALA A 225 -4.38 30.64 12.92
C ALA A 225 -2.94 30.74 13.43
N HIS A 226 -2.00 30.45 12.55
CA HIS A 226 -0.63 30.96 12.63
C HIS A 226 -0.67 32.47 12.37
N ILE A 227 -0.09 33.25 13.28
CA ILE A 227 -0.30 34.71 13.33
C ILE A 227 0.30 35.39 12.10
N GLU A 228 1.49 34.97 11.70
CA GLU A 228 2.30 35.59 10.66
C GLU A 228 1.76 35.28 9.25
N SER A 229 1.14 34.11 9.05
CA SER A 229 0.53 33.75 7.76
C SER A 229 -0.96 34.06 7.68
N GLY A 230 -1.65 34.15 8.82
CA GLY A 230 -3.11 34.20 8.89
C GLY A 230 -3.81 32.89 8.50
N HIS A 231 -3.06 31.84 8.17
CA HIS A 231 -3.60 30.52 7.82
C HIS A 231 -3.69 29.61 9.05
N PRO A 232 -4.66 28.68 9.11
CA PRO A 232 -4.73 27.69 10.18
C PRO A 232 -3.45 26.84 10.29
N TRP A 233 -3.06 26.50 11.51
CA TRP A 233 -1.87 25.68 11.79
C TRP A 233 -1.85 24.35 11.03
N TRP A 234 -2.99 23.70 10.82
CA TRP A 234 -3.07 22.45 10.06
C TRP A 234 -2.65 22.59 8.59
N LYS A 235 -2.71 23.81 8.04
CA LYS A 235 -2.26 24.10 6.67
C LYS A 235 -0.78 24.45 6.58
N MET A 236 -0.11 24.70 7.70
CA MET A 236 1.30 25.08 7.72
C MET A 236 2.20 23.88 7.44
N SER A 237 3.39 24.16 6.90
CA SER A 237 4.43 23.17 6.66
C SER A 237 4.95 22.54 7.96
N ALA A 238 5.64 21.41 7.85
CA ALA A 238 6.29 20.77 8.99
C ALA A 238 7.36 21.69 9.59
N ARG A 239 8.15 22.36 8.75
CA ARG A 239 9.17 23.32 9.20
C ARG A 239 8.59 24.40 10.09
N THR A 240 7.54 25.10 9.64
CA THR A 240 6.94 26.20 10.42
C THR A 240 6.29 25.69 11.71
N TRP A 241 5.63 24.52 11.66
CA TRP A 241 5.09 23.92 12.88
C TRP A 241 6.20 23.56 13.88
N LEU A 242 7.24 22.86 13.43
CA LEU A 242 8.34 22.42 14.28
C LEU A 242 9.17 23.58 14.83
N GLN A 243 9.31 24.68 14.08
CA GLN A 243 9.87 25.93 14.58
C GLN A 243 9.11 26.43 15.82
N SER A 244 7.77 26.41 15.78
CA SER A 244 6.96 26.87 16.91
C SER A 244 7.04 25.94 18.13
N GLN A 245 7.28 24.64 17.92
CA GLN A 245 7.36 23.65 19.00
C GLN A 245 8.76 23.53 19.61
N PHE A 246 9.80 23.78 18.81
CA PHE A 246 11.19 23.62 19.20
C PHE A 246 12.03 24.85 18.79
N PRO A 247 11.67 26.07 19.25
CA PRO A 247 12.32 27.31 18.79
C PRO A 247 13.82 27.36 19.12
N ASP A 248 14.26 26.71 20.20
CA ASP A 248 15.67 26.66 20.61
C ASP A 248 16.47 25.53 19.95
N ASN A 249 15.83 24.74 19.08
CA ASN A 249 16.44 23.58 18.42
C ASN A 249 16.33 23.70 16.89
N SER A 250 16.98 24.73 16.35
CA SER A 250 16.94 25.06 14.92
C SER A 250 17.46 23.95 14.01
N VAL A 251 18.31 23.05 14.49
CA VAL A 251 18.79 21.92 13.68
C VAL A 251 17.67 20.97 13.22
N ILE A 252 16.46 21.07 13.80
CA ILE A 252 15.28 20.34 13.34
C ILE A 252 14.60 21.05 12.16
N TRP A 253 14.57 22.38 12.09
CA TRP A 253 13.67 23.13 11.20
C TRP A 253 14.35 24.24 10.37
N ASP A 254 15.64 24.46 10.56
CA ASP A 254 16.50 25.43 9.87
C ASP A 254 17.89 24.80 9.79
N SER A 255 17.96 23.72 9.01
CA SER A 255 19.08 22.79 8.96
C SER A 255 20.10 23.13 7.87
N LEU A 256 19.74 24.05 6.98
CA LEU A 256 20.54 24.49 5.84
C LEU A 256 20.87 25.98 5.95
N PRO A 257 22.02 26.44 5.39
CA PRO A 257 22.39 27.85 5.36
C PRO A 257 21.66 28.61 4.23
N ASN A 258 20.35 28.79 4.37
CA ASN A 258 19.44 29.21 3.29
C ASN A 258 19.13 30.72 3.28
N GLU A 259 20.00 31.58 3.84
CA GLU A 259 19.71 33.01 4.02
C GLU A 259 19.38 33.76 2.72
N ASN A 260 19.90 33.30 1.58
CA ASN A 260 19.68 33.88 0.25
C ASN A 260 19.01 32.92 -0.75
N ASP A 261 18.39 31.84 -0.25
CA ASP A 261 17.71 30.85 -1.09
C ASP A 261 16.19 31.12 -1.13
N PRO A 262 15.57 31.37 -2.32
CA PRO A 262 14.12 31.49 -2.45
C PRO A 262 13.36 30.31 -1.86
N ASP A 263 13.89 29.11 -2.06
CA ASP A 263 13.24 27.84 -1.73
C ASP A 263 13.75 27.31 -0.38
N GLY A 264 14.49 28.15 0.36
CA GLY A 264 15.16 27.77 1.59
C GLY A 264 14.25 27.17 2.66
N GLU A 265 13.08 27.77 2.88
CA GLU A 265 12.12 27.24 3.85
C GLU A 265 11.36 26.01 3.33
N GLU A 266 11.25 25.85 2.01
CA GLU A 266 10.70 24.66 1.36
C GLU A 266 11.66 23.47 1.50
N ASP A 267 12.96 23.71 1.33
CA ASP A 267 14.00 22.69 1.49
C ASP A 267 14.12 22.26 2.96
N ASP A 268 14.05 23.21 3.90
CA ASP A 268 13.99 22.87 5.32
C ASP A 268 12.69 22.14 5.71
N ASP A 269 11.56 22.36 5.02
CA ASP A 269 10.33 21.57 5.24
C ASP A 269 10.50 20.08 4.91
N ILE A 270 11.20 19.75 3.82
CA ILE A 270 11.56 18.36 3.50
C ILE A 270 12.39 17.78 4.62
N ARG A 271 13.45 18.48 5.01
CA ARG A 271 14.48 17.98 5.93
C ARG A 271 13.98 17.89 7.36
N ALA A 272 13.06 18.77 7.76
CA ALA A 272 12.58 18.84 9.12
C ALA A 272 11.87 17.57 9.59
N ARG A 273 11.21 16.86 8.68
CA ARG A 273 10.40 15.67 9.01
C ARG A 273 11.28 14.51 9.50
N PRO A 274 12.29 14.01 8.75
CA PRO A 274 13.19 12.97 9.25
C PRO A 274 14.06 13.46 10.41
N LEU A 275 14.46 14.73 10.45
CA LEU A 275 15.23 15.29 11.58
C LEU A 275 14.40 15.31 12.87
N PHE A 276 13.11 15.63 12.78
CA PHE A 276 12.18 15.50 13.90
C PHE A 276 11.98 14.05 14.32
N ALA A 277 11.81 13.13 13.37
CA ALA A 277 11.74 11.69 13.66
C ALA A 277 13.00 11.23 14.42
N ASN A 278 14.18 11.68 13.98
CA ASN A 278 15.45 11.44 14.65
C ASN A 278 15.44 11.98 16.08
N HIS A 279 15.06 13.25 16.26
CA HIS A 279 15.01 13.93 17.56
C HIS A 279 14.14 13.18 18.59
N VAL A 280 12.94 12.76 18.21
CA VAL A 280 11.98 12.10 19.11
C VAL A 280 12.23 10.60 19.31
N GLY A 281 13.27 10.04 18.68
CA GLY A 281 13.56 8.61 18.78
C GLY A 281 12.52 7.72 18.09
N ALA A 282 11.85 8.20 17.04
CA ALA A 282 10.93 7.39 16.26
C ALA A 282 11.64 6.16 15.67
N ALA A 283 11.06 4.97 15.90
CA ALA A 283 11.55 3.72 15.32
C ALA A 283 11.18 3.62 13.84
N TYR A 284 10.00 4.18 13.49
CA TYR A 284 9.43 4.16 12.16
C TYR A 284 8.99 5.58 11.76
N SER A 285 9.17 5.94 10.49
CA SER A 285 8.60 7.13 9.88
C SER A 285 7.81 6.81 8.60
N LEU A 286 6.64 7.42 8.48
CA LEU A 286 5.77 7.34 7.31
C LEU A 286 5.53 8.74 6.75
N HIS A 287 5.92 8.95 5.50
CA HIS A 287 5.76 10.19 4.76
C HIS A 287 4.67 9.99 3.71
N ILE A 288 3.62 10.80 3.74
CA ILE A 288 2.43 10.59 2.91
C ILE A 288 2.29 11.74 1.92
N HIS A 289 2.31 11.40 0.63
CA HIS A 289 2.26 12.32 -0.49
C HIS A 289 1.20 11.90 -1.51
N THR A 290 0.99 12.75 -2.52
CA THR A 290 0.28 12.41 -3.75
C THR A 290 1.14 12.81 -4.93
N ASN A 291 1.05 12.07 -6.04
CA ASN A 291 1.97 12.27 -7.15
C ASN A 291 1.37 13.12 -8.27
N GLY A 292 2.22 13.76 -9.07
CA GLY A 292 1.88 14.45 -10.29
C GLY A 292 2.80 14.04 -11.43
N ALA A 293 2.21 13.68 -12.56
CA ALA A 293 2.91 13.34 -13.80
C ALA A 293 2.39 14.20 -14.95
N ALA A 294 3.27 14.54 -15.90
CA ALA A 294 2.93 15.15 -17.18
C ALA A 294 2.03 14.21 -18.02
N ASN A 295 2.21 12.89 -17.92
CA ASN A 295 1.23 11.94 -18.42
C ASN A 295 0.02 11.87 -17.46
N GLU A 296 -1.07 12.58 -17.81
CA GLU A 296 -2.32 12.59 -17.02
C GLU A 296 -3.02 11.22 -16.92
N SER A 297 -2.59 10.20 -17.69
CA SER A 297 -3.07 8.83 -17.54
C SER A 297 -2.33 8.03 -16.46
N ALA A 298 -1.22 8.56 -15.93
CA ALA A 298 -0.53 7.99 -14.77
C ALA A 298 -1.50 7.84 -13.60
N ARG A 299 -1.52 6.67 -12.97
CA ARG A 299 -2.46 6.36 -11.89
C ARG A 299 -1.95 5.28 -10.97
N GLY A 300 -2.50 5.22 -9.77
CA GLY A 300 -2.24 4.23 -8.73
C GLY A 300 -1.25 4.67 -7.66
N THR A 301 -1.09 3.82 -6.66
CA THR A 301 -0.20 4.05 -5.51
C THR A 301 1.23 3.61 -5.81
N VAL A 302 2.22 4.39 -5.37
CA VAL A 302 3.66 4.07 -5.46
C VAL A 302 4.29 4.26 -4.09
N GLY A 303 5.20 3.38 -3.70
CA GLY A 303 6.00 3.56 -2.48
C GLY A 303 7.48 3.73 -2.81
N ILE A 304 8.15 4.53 -2.00
CA ILE A 304 9.54 4.91 -2.16
C ILE A 304 10.28 4.65 -0.86
N TYR A 305 11.50 4.13 -0.97
CA TYR A 305 12.42 3.93 0.14
C TYR A 305 13.80 4.53 -0.18
N GLN A 306 14.63 4.72 0.84
CA GLN A 306 15.97 5.25 0.62
C GLN A 306 16.87 4.23 -0.10
N SER A 307 17.48 4.64 -1.21
CA SER A 307 18.45 3.84 -1.96
C SER A 307 19.52 3.25 -1.05
N GLY A 308 19.78 1.94 -1.21
CA GLY A 308 20.75 1.21 -0.39
C GLY A 308 20.22 0.72 0.97
N ARG A 309 18.94 0.96 1.32
CA ARG A 309 18.33 0.50 2.59
C ARG A 309 17.29 -0.60 2.35
N PRO A 310 17.69 -1.88 2.22
CA PRO A 310 16.77 -2.98 1.91
C PRO A 310 15.70 -3.18 2.99
N GLU A 311 16.00 -2.87 4.25
CA GLU A 311 15.05 -2.99 5.36
C GLU A 311 13.91 -1.96 5.26
N ASP A 312 14.19 -0.78 4.68
CA ASP A 312 13.17 0.24 4.37
C ASP A 312 12.32 -0.20 3.17
N ALA A 313 12.92 -0.91 2.20
CA ALA A 313 12.17 -1.50 1.09
C ALA A 313 11.17 -2.54 1.61
N GLU A 314 11.58 -3.41 2.54
CA GLU A 314 10.66 -4.35 3.18
C GLU A 314 9.54 -3.62 3.94
N TYR A 315 9.87 -2.55 4.67
CA TYR A 315 8.91 -1.72 5.39
C TYR A 315 7.86 -1.09 4.45
N ALA A 316 8.31 -0.44 3.36
CA ALA A 316 7.43 0.13 2.34
C ALA A 316 6.57 -0.95 1.65
N GLN A 317 7.16 -2.10 1.29
CA GLN A 317 6.44 -3.21 0.66
C GLN A 317 5.27 -3.71 1.53
N ARG A 318 5.45 -3.80 2.86
CA ARG A 318 4.37 -4.21 3.77
C ARG A 318 3.19 -3.25 3.75
N MET A 319 3.44 -1.95 3.59
CA MET A 319 2.36 -0.97 3.43
C MET A 319 1.67 -1.14 2.09
N LEU A 320 2.43 -1.18 1.00
CA LEU A 320 1.87 -1.22 -0.36
C LEU A 320 0.99 -2.45 -0.55
N CYS A 321 1.44 -3.63 -0.15
CA CYS A 321 0.63 -4.84 -0.28
C CYS A 321 -0.64 -4.82 0.62
N SER A 322 -0.56 -4.20 1.80
CA SER A 322 -1.70 -4.07 2.71
C SER A 322 -2.70 -3.03 2.18
N MET A 323 -2.21 -1.96 1.57
CA MET A 323 -3.02 -0.98 0.84
C MET A 323 -3.71 -1.64 -0.35
N GLU A 324 -3.01 -2.47 -1.14
CA GLU A 324 -3.61 -3.21 -2.25
C GLU A 324 -4.80 -4.07 -1.77
N GLU A 325 -4.58 -4.92 -0.75
CA GLU A 325 -5.61 -5.81 -0.23
C GLU A 325 -6.84 -5.06 0.28
N ILE A 326 -6.65 -3.96 1.02
CA ILE A 326 -7.75 -3.21 1.64
C ILE A 326 -8.45 -2.30 0.64
N ILE A 327 -7.72 -1.55 -0.18
CA ILE A 327 -8.32 -0.66 -1.19
C ILE A 327 -9.16 -1.48 -2.18
N GLN A 328 -8.61 -2.59 -2.70
CA GLN A 328 -9.31 -3.42 -3.68
C GLN A 328 -10.47 -4.23 -3.08
N SER A 329 -10.59 -4.30 -1.75
CA SER A 329 -11.78 -4.87 -1.10
C SER A 329 -13.04 -4.01 -1.31
N ILE A 330 -12.87 -2.73 -1.62
CA ILE A 330 -13.98 -1.82 -1.93
C ILE A 330 -14.36 -1.97 -3.41
N PRO A 331 -15.60 -2.34 -3.76
CA PRO A 331 -15.99 -2.63 -5.13
C PRO A 331 -15.71 -1.52 -6.15
N ARG A 332 -15.75 -0.25 -5.74
CA ARG A 332 -15.45 0.90 -6.62
C ARG A 332 -13.95 1.05 -6.93
N TYR A 333 -13.09 0.47 -6.11
CA TYR A 333 -11.62 0.58 -6.21
C TYR A 333 -10.96 -0.78 -6.44
N SER A 334 -11.71 -1.79 -6.88
CA SER A 334 -11.19 -3.13 -7.12
C SER A 334 -10.12 -3.19 -8.22
N ASP A 335 -10.09 -2.20 -9.12
CA ASP A 335 -9.07 -2.02 -10.16
C ASP A 335 -7.98 -1.00 -9.78
N TRP A 336 -7.99 -0.50 -8.54
CA TRP A 336 -6.98 0.46 -8.09
C TRP A 336 -5.60 -0.20 -8.08
N ARG A 337 -4.71 0.31 -8.93
CA ARG A 337 -3.35 -0.21 -9.05
C ARG A 337 -2.53 0.25 -7.86
N VAL A 338 -1.92 -0.70 -7.16
CA VAL A 338 -0.87 -0.43 -6.18
C VAL A 338 0.41 -1.09 -6.67
N ASP A 339 1.47 -0.31 -6.86
CA ASP A 339 2.78 -0.88 -7.13
C ASP A 339 3.33 -1.48 -5.84
N THR A 340 3.23 -2.79 -5.68
CA THR A 340 3.68 -3.50 -4.47
C THR A 340 5.19 -3.69 -4.41
N VAL A 341 5.92 -3.28 -5.46
CA VAL A 341 7.38 -3.23 -5.49
C VAL A 341 7.80 -1.78 -5.21
N PRO A 342 8.28 -1.47 -3.98
CA PRO A 342 8.71 -0.11 -3.66
C PRO A 342 9.97 0.26 -4.44
N ARG A 343 10.12 1.55 -4.71
CA ARG A 343 11.18 2.11 -5.55
C ARG A 343 12.30 2.72 -4.71
N PRO A 344 13.57 2.50 -5.06
CA PRO A 344 14.66 3.24 -4.44
C PRO A 344 14.55 4.72 -4.85
N GLY A 345 14.92 5.59 -3.93
CA GLY A 345 14.99 7.03 -4.13
C GLY A 345 15.96 7.65 -3.14
N ASN A 346 16.41 8.86 -3.44
CA ASN A 346 17.34 9.60 -2.58
C ASN A 346 16.72 10.93 -2.19
N TYR A 347 15.61 10.87 -1.47
CA TYR A 347 14.84 12.04 -1.05
C TYR A 347 15.31 12.53 0.31
N GLY A 348 15.41 13.84 0.52
CA GLY A 348 15.75 14.44 1.81
C GLY A 348 14.86 13.94 2.96
N GLU A 349 13.59 13.67 2.66
CA GLU A 349 12.62 13.09 3.61
C GLU A 349 12.99 11.68 4.09
N LEU A 350 13.80 10.94 3.34
CA LEU A 350 14.18 9.55 3.64
C LEU A 350 15.66 9.43 4.02
N ARG A 351 16.54 10.05 3.23
CA ARG A 351 18.01 10.00 3.37
C ARG A 351 18.50 10.46 4.74
N LEU A 352 17.83 11.44 5.34
CA LEU A 352 18.19 11.95 6.66
C LEU A 352 17.71 11.08 7.84
N THR A 353 16.98 10.00 7.59
CA THR A 353 16.59 9.06 8.65
C THR A 353 17.81 8.28 9.15
N LEU A 354 18.00 8.14 10.46
CA LEU A 354 19.14 7.35 10.99
C LEU A 354 19.10 5.88 10.51
N PRO A 355 20.27 5.23 10.30
CA PRO A 355 20.34 3.89 9.70
C PRO A 355 19.63 2.77 10.49
N ASP A 356 19.51 2.90 11.81
CA ASP A 356 18.86 1.94 12.70
C ASP A 356 17.34 2.06 12.77
N ARG A 357 16.76 3.00 12.03
CA ARG A 357 15.32 3.29 11.95
C ARG A 357 14.76 2.88 10.59
N ARG A 358 13.43 2.92 10.41
CA ARG A 358 12.81 2.68 9.10
C ARG A 358 11.99 3.85 8.63
N ALA A 359 12.11 4.18 7.35
CA ALA A 359 11.33 5.22 6.70
C ALA A 359 10.69 4.69 5.42
N ALA A 360 9.48 5.15 5.13
CA ALA A 360 8.84 4.96 3.84
C ALA A 360 8.11 6.23 3.41
N LEU A 361 8.15 6.53 2.12
CA LEU A 361 7.34 7.57 1.49
C LEU A 361 6.30 6.89 0.59
N ILE A 362 5.03 7.20 0.81
CA ILE A 362 3.91 6.64 0.05
C ILE A 362 3.25 7.75 -0.76
N GLU A 363 3.35 7.62 -2.08
CA GLU A 363 2.56 8.37 -3.05
C GLU A 363 1.21 7.68 -3.22
N VAL A 364 0.17 8.19 -2.57
CA VAL A 364 -1.11 7.48 -2.44
C VAL A 364 -1.82 7.29 -3.79
N GLY A 365 -1.68 8.25 -4.69
CA GLY A 365 -2.27 8.24 -6.04
C GLY A 365 -1.82 9.47 -6.83
N PHE A 366 -2.17 9.54 -8.12
CA PHE A 366 -1.77 10.66 -8.98
C PHE A 366 -2.83 11.77 -9.01
N HIS A 367 -2.58 12.91 -8.36
CA HIS A 367 -3.50 14.06 -8.40
C HIS A 367 -3.58 14.72 -9.79
N SER A 368 -2.61 14.47 -10.68
CA SER A 368 -2.69 14.87 -12.10
C SER A 368 -3.69 14.03 -12.91
N ASN A 369 -4.09 12.85 -12.42
CA ASN A 369 -5.14 12.03 -13.01
C ASN A 369 -6.49 12.31 -12.37
N ALA A 370 -7.51 12.60 -13.18
CA ALA A 370 -8.82 13.01 -12.67
C ALA A 370 -9.54 11.92 -11.85
N ASN A 371 -9.35 10.63 -12.17
CA ASN A 371 -10.00 9.53 -11.43
C ASN A 371 -9.32 9.32 -10.08
N ASP A 372 -7.98 9.33 -10.06
CA ASP A 372 -7.22 9.24 -8.82
C ASP A 372 -7.46 10.47 -7.94
N ALA A 373 -7.49 11.68 -8.51
CA ALA A 373 -7.83 12.89 -7.76
C ALA A 373 -9.22 12.84 -7.12
N ALA A 374 -10.21 12.25 -7.80
CA ALA A 374 -11.54 12.03 -7.24
C ALA A 374 -11.53 10.97 -6.12
N ALA A 375 -10.72 9.91 -6.26
CA ALA A 375 -10.55 8.90 -5.21
C ALA A 375 -9.82 9.47 -3.98
N LEU A 376 -8.78 10.28 -4.18
CA LEU A 376 -7.99 10.91 -3.13
C LEU A 376 -8.80 11.90 -2.28
N GLN A 377 -9.91 12.43 -2.81
CA GLN A 377 -10.87 13.26 -2.09
C GLN A 377 -11.99 12.44 -1.40
N SER A 378 -12.07 11.12 -1.63
CA SER A 378 -13.09 10.24 -1.07
C SER A 378 -12.74 9.80 0.35
N ALA A 379 -13.72 9.89 1.26
CA ALA A 379 -13.56 9.43 2.63
C ALA A 379 -13.31 7.92 2.71
N ASP A 380 -14.04 7.11 1.94
CA ASP A 380 -13.90 5.65 1.94
C ASP A 380 -12.52 5.22 1.45
N PHE A 381 -12.03 5.86 0.39
CA PHE A 381 -10.69 5.58 -0.13
C PHE A 381 -9.60 6.00 0.87
N ARG A 382 -9.75 7.18 1.50
CA ARG A 382 -8.83 7.63 2.55
C ARG A 382 -8.77 6.66 3.73
N ILE A 383 -9.92 6.19 4.20
CA ILE A 383 -10.00 5.21 5.29
C ILE A 383 -9.28 3.92 4.90
N ALA A 384 -9.57 3.38 3.71
CA ALA A 384 -8.95 2.15 3.21
C ALA A 384 -7.43 2.26 3.05
N ALA A 385 -6.96 3.31 2.36
CA ALA A 385 -5.54 3.55 2.15
C ALA A 385 -4.78 3.72 3.48
N SER A 386 -5.35 4.48 4.42
CA SER A 386 -4.74 4.72 5.74
C SER A 386 -4.73 3.46 6.62
N ALA A 387 -5.78 2.64 6.55
CA ALA A 387 -5.81 1.33 7.21
C ALA A 387 -4.74 0.39 6.62
N GLY A 388 -4.54 0.41 5.29
CA GLY A 388 -3.45 -0.29 4.61
C GLY A 388 -2.06 0.11 5.10
N MET A 389 -1.79 1.42 5.20
CA MET A 389 -0.53 1.93 5.74
C MET A 389 -0.30 1.44 7.19
N ALA A 390 -1.29 1.60 8.07
CA ALA A 390 -1.19 1.16 9.46
C ALA A 390 -1.02 -0.38 9.59
N LYS A 391 -1.74 -1.16 8.77
CA LYS A 391 -1.56 -2.62 8.68
C LYS A 391 -0.14 -2.97 8.24
N GLY A 392 0.42 -2.28 7.26
CA GLY A 392 1.81 -2.48 6.85
C GLY A 392 2.83 -2.24 7.98
N ILE A 393 2.66 -1.17 8.75
CA ILE A 393 3.47 -0.88 9.93
C ILE A 393 3.40 -2.04 10.94
N ARG A 394 2.18 -2.53 11.20
CA ARG A 394 1.94 -3.68 12.09
C ARG A 394 2.70 -4.92 11.60
N LEU A 395 2.50 -5.31 10.34
CA LEU A 395 3.12 -6.50 9.77
C LEU A 395 4.64 -6.44 9.84
N TYR A 396 5.23 -5.30 9.49
CA TYR A 396 6.68 -5.11 9.61
C TYR A 396 7.14 -5.25 11.07
N SER A 397 6.43 -4.60 12.01
CA SER A 397 6.78 -4.63 13.42
C SER A 397 6.71 -6.03 14.05
N GLU A 398 5.77 -6.87 13.57
CA GLU A 398 5.58 -8.26 13.98
C GLU A 398 6.50 -9.24 13.22
N GLY A 399 7.32 -8.77 12.28
CA GLY A 399 8.15 -9.62 11.41
C GLY A 399 7.35 -10.49 10.43
N LYS A 400 6.07 -10.14 10.20
CA LYS A 400 5.17 -10.91 9.34
C LYS A 400 5.30 -10.46 7.89
N ARG A 401 5.06 -11.41 6.99
CA ARG A 401 4.96 -11.16 5.56
C ARG A 401 3.55 -10.73 5.18
N CYS A 402 3.45 -10.08 4.03
CA CYS A 402 2.16 -9.89 3.41
C CYS A 402 1.69 -11.20 2.81
N GLU A 403 0.51 -11.64 3.21
CA GLU A 403 -0.07 -12.91 2.80
C GLU A 403 -1.55 -12.67 2.56
N LYS A 404 -2.04 -13.14 1.41
CA LYS A 404 -3.44 -12.99 1.00
C LYS A 404 -4.35 -13.62 2.05
N PHE A 405 -5.33 -12.87 2.54
CA PHE A 405 -6.36 -13.42 3.41
C PHE A 405 -7.28 -14.39 2.65
N LYS A 406 -7.23 -15.67 2.99
CA LYS A 406 -8.03 -16.73 2.36
C LYS A 406 -8.35 -17.87 3.32
N ILE A 407 -9.44 -18.58 3.04
CA ILE A 407 -9.71 -19.90 3.62
C ILE A 407 -8.89 -20.93 2.82
N ASP A 408 -8.08 -21.73 3.50
CA ASP A 408 -7.28 -22.80 2.88
C ASP A 408 -8.04 -24.12 2.86
N ASP A 409 -8.72 -24.43 3.96
CA ASP A 409 -9.48 -25.66 4.10
C ASP A 409 -10.67 -25.50 5.05
N MET A 410 -11.65 -26.37 4.85
CA MET A 410 -12.80 -26.53 5.72
C MET A 410 -13.28 -27.98 5.59
N PRO A 411 -12.74 -28.90 6.41
CA PRO A 411 -13.00 -30.33 6.26
C PRO A 411 -14.48 -30.65 6.44
N ASP A 412 -14.95 -31.62 5.65
CA ASP A 412 -16.27 -32.21 5.87
C ASP A 412 -16.28 -32.93 7.22
N VAL A 413 -17.38 -32.82 7.95
CA VAL A 413 -17.53 -33.43 9.28
C VAL A 413 -18.85 -34.19 9.37
N SER A 414 -18.83 -35.33 10.07
CA SER A 414 -19.98 -36.19 10.28
C SER A 414 -20.13 -36.49 11.78
N SER A 415 -21.35 -36.32 12.32
CA SER A 415 -21.62 -36.59 13.72
C SER A 415 -23.06 -37.09 13.92
N PRO A 416 -23.33 -37.94 14.91
CA PRO A 416 -24.70 -38.32 15.25
C PRO A 416 -25.54 -37.12 15.67
N VAL A 417 -26.85 -37.17 15.38
CA VAL A 417 -27.81 -36.16 15.85
C VAL A 417 -27.77 -36.02 17.38
N ASN A 418 -27.91 -34.79 17.85
CA ASN A 418 -27.85 -34.39 19.26
C ASN A 418 -26.50 -34.66 19.97
N MET A 419 -25.44 -35.01 19.25
CA MET A 419 -24.08 -35.06 19.79
C MET A 419 -23.32 -33.78 19.42
N PRO A 420 -22.72 -33.07 20.38
CA PRO A 420 -21.82 -31.95 20.10
C PRO A 420 -20.60 -32.42 19.30
N PHE A 421 -20.18 -31.61 18.34
CA PHE A 421 -18.92 -31.78 17.62
C PHE A 421 -18.36 -30.41 17.22
N THR A 422 -17.17 -30.38 16.64
CA THR A 422 -16.54 -29.17 16.13
C THR A 422 -16.32 -29.25 14.64
N TYR A 423 -16.39 -28.11 13.96
CA TYR A 423 -15.84 -27.94 12.62
C TYR A 423 -14.71 -26.90 12.69
N SER A 424 -13.76 -27.01 11.76
CA SER A 424 -12.59 -26.13 11.65
C SER A 424 -12.64 -25.32 10.37
N ILE A 425 -12.11 -24.10 10.42
CA ILE A 425 -11.85 -23.26 9.24
C ILE A 425 -10.35 -22.95 9.25
N GLY A 426 -9.59 -23.64 8.40
CA GLY A 426 -8.19 -23.32 8.13
C GLY A 426 -8.11 -22.07 7.25
N TYR A 427 -7.29 -21.11 7.65
CA TYR A 427 -7.08 -19.87 6.91
C TYR A 427 -5.62 -19.41 6.97
N SER A 428 -5.23 -18.61 5.98
CA SER A 428 -3.92 -17.93 5.86
C SER A 428 -4.11 -16.44 5.70
N GLY A 429 -3.04 -15.66 5.89
CA GLY A 429 -3.05 -14.21 5.80
C GLY A 429 -3.11 -13.52 7.15
N ASN A 430 -3.20 -12.19 7.12
CA ASN A 430 -3.10 -11.35 8.31
C ASN A 430 -4.36 -10.48 8.51
N PRO A 431 -5.53 -11.08 8.78
CA PRO A 431 -6.76 -10.31 8.90
C PRO A 431 -6.69 -9.32 10.06
N THR A 432 -7.36 -8.19 9.90
CA THR A 432 -7.59 -7.25 11.00
C THR A 432 -8.82 -7.68 11.79
N PHE A 433 -8.67 -7.93 13.09
CA PHE A 433 -9.82 -8.29 13.93
C PHE A 433 -10.64 -7.05 14.32
N PRO A 434 -11.98 -7.17 14.52
CA PRO A 434 -12.76 -8.42 14.50
C PRO A 434 -12.91 -9.07 13.12
N VAL A 435 -12.94 -10.40 13.08
CA VAL A 435 -13.26 -11.19 11.88
C VAL A 435 -14.67 -11.76 12.00
N THR A 436 -15.48 -11.63 10.96
CA THR A 436 -16.82 -12.22 10.91
C THR A 436 -16.84 -13.42 9.97
N ILE A 437 -17.26 -14.57 10.50
CA ILE A 437 -17.56 -15.77 9.72
C ILE A 437 -18.99 -15.62 9.20
N TYR A 438 -19.17 -15.59 7.89
CA TYR A 438 -20.47 -15.69 7.26
C TYR A 438 -20.73 -17.12 6.80
N ALA A 439 -21.96 -17.57 6.94
CA ALA A 439 -22.38 -18.90 6.52
C ALA A 439 -23.76 -18.84 5.85
N GLN A 440 -23.80 -19.33 4.63
CA GLN A 440 -25.00 -19.44 3.81
C GLN A 440 -25.25 -20.91 3.46
N TRP A 441 -26.47 -21.39 3.58
CA TRP A 441 -26.77 -22.76 3.18
C TRP A 441 -26.92 -22.86 1.65
N VAL A 442 -26.26 -23.84 1.06
CA VAL A 442 -26.39 -24.21 -0.36
C VAL A 442 -27.41 -25.33 -0.50
N LYS A 443 -27.40 -26.28 0.45
CA LYS A 443 -28.35 -27.39 0.50
C LYS A 443 -28.80 -27.62 1.93
N CYS A 444 -30.11 -27.44 2.17
CA CYS A 444 -30.77 -27.82 3.42
C CYS A 444 -31.56 -29.12 3.20
N PRO A 445 -31.30 -30.19 3.98
CA PRO A 445 -32.03 -31.44 3.84
C PRO A 445 -33.51 -31.30 4.28
N SER A 446 -34.40 -32.04 3.64
CA SER A 446 -35.84 -32.01 3.96
C SER A 446 -36.10 -32.38 5.43
N GLY A 447 -37.06 -31.68 6.05
CA GLY A 447 -37.39 -31.83 7.47
C GLY A 447 -36.41 -31.15 8.44
N TRP A 448 -35.42 -30.41 7.93
CA TRP A 448 -34.51 -29.59 8.72
C TRP A 448 -34.78 -28.10 8.49
N ILE A 449 -34.44 -27.27 9.49
CA ILE A 449 -34.50 -25.82 9.40
C ILE A 449 -33.06 -25.32 9.31
N CYS A 450 -32.73 -24.63 8.23
CA CYS A 450 -31.43 -23.99 8.02
C CYS A 450 -31.63 -22.48 7.94
N GLN A 451 -30.72 -21.73 8.55
CA GLN A 451 -30.70 -20.27 8.49
C GLN A 451 -29.27 -19.81 8.24
N ASP A 452 -29.14 -18.77 7.44
CA ASP A 452 -27.88 -18.06 7.30
C ASP A 452 -27.50 -17.48 8.67
N HIS A 453 -26.20 -17.48 8.97
CA HIS A 453 -25.72 -16.95 10.23
C HIS A 453 -24.37 -16.29 10.04
N GLN A 454 -24.11 -15.33 10.93
CA GLN A 454 -22.84 -14.65 11.04
C GLN A 454 -22.32 -14.79 12.47
N ILE A 455 -21.01 -15.01 12.60
CA ILE A 455 -20.33 -15.16 13.88
C ILE A 455 -19.17 -14.19 13.89
N LYS A 456 -19.23 -13.22 14.80
CA LYS A 456 -18.13 -12.27 15.03
C LYS A 456 -17.11 -12.86 15.98
N LEU A 457 -15.84 -12.73 15.62
CA LEU A 457 -14.68 -13.08 16.44
C LEU A 457 -14.00 -11.76 16.81
N ASP A 458 -14.16 -11.32 18.06
CA ASP A 458 -13.67 -10.00 18.50
C ASP A 458 -12.17 -9.97 18.81
N SER A 459 -11.53 -11.13 18.99
CA SER A 459 -10.12 -11.24 19.32
C SER A 459 -9.38 -12.13 18.33
N PRO A 460 -8.07 -11.88 18.11
CA PRO A 460 -7.23 -12.75 17.28
C PRO A 460 -7.36 -14.22 17.67
N GLN A 461 -7.52 -15.08 16.67
CA GLN A 461 -7.51 -16.54 16.83
C GLN A 461 -6.52 -17.11 15.83
N ASP A 462 -5.75 -18.11 16.24
CA ASP A 462 -4.89 -18.82 15.31
C ASP A 462 -5.71 -19.67 14.34
N SER A 463 -5.14 -19.91 13.16
CA SER A 463 -5.66 -20.91 12.23
C SER A 463 -5.34 -22.32 12.75
N PRO A 464 -6.31 -23.27 12.77
CA PRO A 464 -7.68 -23.10 12.30
C PRO A 464 -8.62 -22.51 13.36
N ILE A 465 -9.65 -21.78 12.91
CA ILE A 465 -10.77 -21.36 13.76
C ILE A 465 -11.63 -22.59 14.08
N ILE A 466 -11.78 -22.92 15.36
CA ILE A 466 -12.59 -24.08 15.81
C ILE A 466 -13.95 -23.60 16.32
N ARG A 467 -15.04 -24.18 15.79
CA ARG A 467 -16.41 -23.80 16.16
C ARG A 467 -17.23 -24.99 16.64
N PRO A 468 -17.91 -24.88 17.80
CA PRO A 468 -18.84 -25.91 18.25
C PRO A 468 -20.10 -25.93 17.40
N TYR A 469 -20.63 -27.12 17.18
CA TYR A 469 -21.89 -27.35 16.45
C TYR A 469 -22.66 -28.52 17.06
N ILE A 470 -23.98 -28.51 16.87
CA ILE A 470 -24.85 -29.63 17.25
C ILE A 470 -26.01 -29.74 16.26
N CYS A 471 -26.19 -30.95 15.72
CA CYS A 471 -27.34 -31.28 14.88
C CYS A 471 -28.58 -31.53 15.75
N ARG A 472 -29.38 -30.49 16.02
CA ARG A 472 -30.61 -30.63 16.82
C ARG A 472 -31.74 -31.25 15.99
N SER A 473 -32.08 -32.52 16.24
CA SER A 473 -33.09 -33.25 15.48
C SER A 473 -33.62 -34.50 16.17
N LYS A 474 -34.57 -35.20 15.54
CA LYS A 474 -35.08 -36.49 16.01
C LYS A 474 -34.00 -37.58 15.85
N PRO A 475 -33.90 -38.55 16.79
CA PRO A 475 -32.88 -39.61 16.77
C PRO A 475 -32.74 -40.41 15.47
N TRP A 476 -33.82 -40.51 14.68
CA TRP A 476 -33.88 -41.29 13.42
C TRP A 476 -33.69 -40.45 12.15
N GLN A 477 -33.47 -39.14 12.29
CA GLN A 477 -33.36 -38.23 11.17
C GLN A 477 -31.89 -38.03 10.79
N SER A 478 -31.53 -38.35 9.55
CA SER A 478 -30.24 -37.99 8.97
C SER A 478 -30.36 -36.75 8.08
N GLY A 479 -29.25 -36.08 7.83
CA GLY A 479 -29.22 -34.93 6.93
C GLY A 479 -27.80 -34.59 6.49
N VAL A 480 -27.64 -34.32 5.20
CA VAL A 480 -26.39 -33.80 4.63
C VAL A 480 -26.61 -32.33 4.28
N PHE A 481 -25.92 -31.45 4.98
CA PHE A 481 -25.98 -30.00 4.82
C PHE A 481 -24.80 -29.55 3.99
N ARG A 482 -25.04 -28.68 3.01
CA ARG A 482 -23.95 -28.01 2.31
C ARG A 482 -23.98 -26.54 2.66
N TRP A 483 -22.86 -26.03 3.15
CA TRP A 483 -22.69 -24.65 3.58
C TRP A 483 -21.61 -23.99 2.76
N LYS A 484 -21.88 -22.78 2.31
CA LYS A 484 -20.91 -21.84 1.76
C LYS A 484 -20.50 -20.87 2.86
N ARG A 485 -19.20 -20.79 3.18
CA ARG A 485 -18.68 -19.89 4.21
C ARG A 485 -17.58 -18.99 3.66
N TRP A 486 -17.49 -17.78 4.19
CA TRP A 486 -16.39 -16.84 3.93
C TRP A 486 -16.10 -16.03 5.19
N LEU A 487 -14.89 -15.48 5.26
CA LEU A 487 -14.48 -14.57 6.32
C LEU A 487 -14.47 -13.14 5.79
N VAL A 488 -14.82 -12.17 6.64
CA VAL A 488 -14.63 -10.75 6.39
C VAL A 488 -13.94 -10.15 7.61
N ASP A 489 -12.83 -9.46 7.41
CA ASP A 489 -12.09 -8.80 8.48
C ASP A 489 -12.62 -7.37 8.76
N ALA A 490 -12.05 -6.70 9.75
CA ALA A 490 -12.47 -5.37 10.19
C ALA A 490 -12.20 -4.27 9.16
N ASP A 491 -11.32 -4.52 8.19
CA ASP A 491 -11.02 -3.62 7.09
C ASP A 491 -11.89 -3.90 5.86
N GLY A 492 -12.81 -4.88 5.94
CA GLY A 492 -13.70 -5.26 4.87
C GLY A 492 -13.10 -6.27 3.89
N VAL A 493 -11.87 -6.76 4.14
CA VAL A 493 -11.23 -7.76 3.29
C VAL A 493 -11.98 -9.07 3.40
N LYS A 494 -12.44 -9.58 2.26
CA LYS A 494 -13.27 -10.78 2.16
C LYS A 494 -12.49 -11.92 1.53
N THR A 495 -12.56 -13.11 2.14
CA THR A 495 -12.03 -14.33 1.53
C THR A 495 -12.97 -14.82 0.42
N GLU A 496 -12.42 -15.57 -0.54
CA GLU A 496 -13.26 -16.38 -1.42
C GLU A 496 -14.11 -17.35 -0.59
N PRO A 497 -15.38 -17.57 -0.97
CA PRO A 497 -16.25 -18.46 -0.24
C PRO A 497 -15.92 -19.91 -0.56
N LEU A 498 -15.81 -20.73 0.48
CA LEU A 498 -15.58 -22.17 0.38
C LEU A 498 -16.84 -22.94 0.77
N GLU A 499 -17.17 -23.99 0.02
CA GLU A 499 -18.23 -24.92 0.37
C GLU A 499 -17.68 -26.11 1.18
N HIS A 500 -18.41 -26.53 2.21
CA HIS A 500 -18.17 -27.80 2.91
C HIS A 500 -19.48 -28.47 3.28
N THR A 501 -19.37 -29.73 3.67
CA THR A 501 -20.46 -30.59 4.07
C THR A 501 -20.45 -30.84 5.58
N LEU A 502 -21.61 -30.68 6.20
CA LEU A 502 -21.88 -31.20 7.54
C LEU A 502 -22.86 -32.36 7.40
N GLU A 503 -22.50 -33.54 7.86
CA GLU A 503 -23.39 -34.70 7.90
C GLU A 503 -23.87 -34.96 9.33
N CYS A 504 -25.19 -35.02 9.50
CA CYS A 504 -25.83 -35.45 10.73
C CYS A 504 -26.38 -36.86 10.53
N THR A 505 -25.90 -37.83 11.30
CA THR A 505 -26.31 -39.23 11.19
C THR A 505 -27.33 -39.62 12.26
N ALA A 506 -28.34 -40.41 11.89
CA ALA A 506 -29.29 -40.95 12.85
C ALA A 506 -28.57 -41.78 13.94
N THR A 507 -28.90 -41.53 15.21
CA THR A 507 -28.44 -42.36 16.33
C THR A 507 -29.17 -43.71 16.30
N SER A 508 -28.44 -44.81 16.46
CA SER A 508 -28.96 -46.18 16.45
C SER A 508 -29.72 -46.55 17.73
N ALA A 509 -30.74 -45.77 18.10
CA ALA A 509 -31.58 -46.02 19.27
C ALA A 509 -32.93 -46.65 18.91
N ARG A 510 -32.92 -47.87 18.31
CA ARG A 510 -33.91 -48.97 18.49
C ARG A 510 -33.79 -50.04 17.37
N ARG A 511 -33.10 -51.14 17.69
CA ARG A 511 -33.37 -52.47 17.09
C ARG A 511 -33.46 -53.60 18.14
N LYS A 512 -33.55 -53.27 19.45
CA LYS A 512 -33.56 -54.25 20.56
C LYS A 512 -34.88 -54.35 21.36
N ARG A 513 -36.03 -53.96 20.81
CA ARG A 513 -37.36 -54.18 21.46
C ARG A 513 -38.40 -54.82 20.53
N ALA A 514 -37.98 -55.78 19.71
CA ALA A 514 -38.92 -56.59 18.90
C ALA A 514 -38.71 -58.11 19.02
N ASN A 515 -37.71 -58.60 19.77
CA ASN A 515 -37.37 -60.04 19.85
C ASN A 515 -37.41 -60.63 21.28
N GLN A 516 -38.27 -60.10 22.16
CA GLN A 516 -38.64 -60.78 23.40
C GLN A 516 -40.15 -60.69 23.58
N GLY A 517 -40.87 -61.70 23.08
CA GLY A 517 -42.32 -61.78 23.25
C GLY A 517 -42.99 -62.70 22.24
N LEU A 518 -42.64 -63.99 22.26
CA LEU A 518 -43.48 -65.09 21.78
C LEU A 518 -42.86 -66.41 22.25
N LEU A 519 -43.13 -66.76 23.51
CA LEU A 519 -43.12 -68.15 23.96
C LEU A 519 -44.57 -68.66 23.79
N PRO A 520 -44.83 -69.74 23.05
CA PRO A 520 -46.17 -70.27 22.91
C PRO A 520 -46.60 -70.99 24.18
N ALA A 521 -47.80 -70.66 24.67
CA ALA A 521 -48.47 -71.37 25.75
C ALA A 521 -48.81 -72.81 25.30
N ALA A 522 -48.29 -73.80 26.04
CA ALA A 522 -48.66 -75.19 25.88
C ALA A 522 -50.04 -75.44 26.49
N ILE A 523 -50.92 -76.07 25.71
CA ILE A 523 -52.22 -76.60 26.10
C ILE A 523 -52.02 -77.96 26.78
N PRO A 524 -52.56 -78.24 27.99
CA PRO A 524 -52.65 -79.59 28.49
C PRO A 524 -53.97 -80.24 28.04
N ALA A 525 -53.87 -81.35 27.32
CA ALA A 525 -54.99 -82.23 27.00
C ALA A 525 -55.39 -83.04 28.25
N LYS A 526 -56.70 -83.15 28.48
CA LYS A 526 -57.31 -84.08 29.45
C LYS A 526 -57.23 -85.53 28.93
N ARG A 527 -56.67 -86.43 29.73
CA ARG A 527 -57.34 -87.65 30.25
C ARG A 527 -56.50 -88.28 31.34
#